data_AF-A0A9E3N9M0-F1
#
_entry.id   AF-A0A9E3N9M0-F1
#
_cell.length_a   1.000
_cell.length_b   1.000
_cell.length_c   1.000
_cell.angle_alpha   90.00
_cell.angle_beta   90.00
_cell.angle_gamma   90.00
#
_symmetry.space_group_name_H-M   'P 1'
#
loop_
_entity.id
_entity.type
_entity.pdbx_description
1 polymer ?
#
loop_
_entity_poly.entity_id
_entity_poly.type
_entity_poly.pdbx_seq_one_letter_code
_entity_poly.pdbx_strand_id
1 'polypeptide(L)'
;MPTGERLKVGDVGARLHQNWHGPLAPASFLPPHLLFQPPSSSSQRRLGSMSPAAGGGVENPRPRLSLVKTDMDPSLRWGDGLGRVLAILKQAAPGRVWLGLATYYSGPDRRRINRHTRLARDIGIPLIATNDVLYATAEQRPLHDVVTCIRLGLKLDEAGTKLAANGERHIKPAIEMARLFRDYPEALAESLRLLERVDFDLGQLRYEYPHEPVPSGWTPQAWLEHLVAEGVRERYGEDPAPEVAELVETELKLVRQAKYAYYFLTVHDVVKFARSKGILCQGRGSAANSVICYVLGITSVDPVKHKLLFSRFISEDRNEPPDIDVDFEHERREEVMQHIYARYGRHRAGIASTVIHYRPRSAVREIGKVLGLSEDVTTKLTSTIWGSFSSKMEEKRFHETGFDIGNVEIARLNMLVEQLLTFPRHLSQHVGGFVLTEDRLDETVPIHNAAMDQRTFIEWDKDDIDALQLMKVDVLALGMLTCIRKAFDLIDTHIGKRYALHTIPEDQADVYDMLCTGDSIGVFQVESRAQINMLPRLRPRKLYDLAVQVAIVRPGPIQGGMVHPYLKRRKEQREGRLKIDYPKPTSDQGSANELEEVL
;
A
#
# COMPACT_ATOMS: atom_id res chain seq x y z
N MET A 1 -23.94 -5.23 -38.97
CA MET A 1 -24.54 -3.89 -38.75
C MET A 1 -25.83 -3.87 -39.55
N PRO A 2 -26.98 -3.46 -39.00
CA PRO A 2 -27.20 -2.39 -38.01
C PRO A 2 -27.66 -2.96 -36.65
N THR A 3 -27.64 -2.30 -35.51
CA THR A 3 -27.25 -0.96 -35.04
C THR A 3 -27.06 -1.11 -33.53
N GLY A 4 -26.08 -0.41 -32.97
CA GLY A 4 -25.58 -0.68 -31.62
C GLY A 4 -26.54 -0.40 -30.48
N GLU A 5 -26.45 -1.25 -29.45
CA GLU A 5 -26.66 -0.90 -28.06
C GLU A 5 -25.60 -1.64 -27.23
N ARG A 6 -24.84 -0.87 -26.44
CA ARG A 6 -23.81 -1.39 -25.54
C ARG A 6 -24.50 -2.08 -24.37
N LEU A 7 -24.23 -3.36 -24.14
CA LEU A 7 -24.64 -4.06 -22.93
C LEU A 7 -23.97 -3.39 -21.71
N LYS A 8 -24.77 -2.71 -20.90
CA LYS A 8 -24.36 -2.26 -19.56
C LYS A 8 -24.43 -3.45 -18.62
N VAL A 9 -23.33 -3.74 -17.93
CA VAL A 9 -23.26 -4.73 -16.85
C VAL A 9 -23.87 -4.09 -15.61
N GLY A 10 -24.98 -4.65 -15.13
CA GLY A 10 -25.67 -4.25 -13.90
C GLY A 10 -26.95 -5.04 -13.70
N ASP A 11 -27.01 -5.74 -12.55
CA ASP A 11 -28.21 -6.18 -11.84
C ASP A 11 -29.19 -7.16 -12.49
N VAL A 12 -28.79 -8.44 -12.65
CA VAL A 12 -29.72 -9.56 -12.41
C VAL A 12 -28.96 -10.76 -11.86
N GLY A 13 -29.09 -11.01 -10.55
CA GLY A 13 -28.65 -12.26 -9.93
C GLY A 13 -29.25 -13.47 -10.65
N ALA A 14 -28.42 -14.46 -10.93
CA ALA A 14 -28.78 -15.65 -11.67
C ALA A 14 -30.00 -16.36 -11.02
N ARG A 15 -31.18 -16.20 -11.63
CA ARG A 15 -32.33 -17.07 -11.36
C ARG A 15 -32.30 -18.23 -12.33
N LEU A 16 -32.50 -19.44 -11.81
CA LEU A 16 -32.69 -20.64 -12.60
C LEU A 16 -33.87 -20.44 -13.57
N HIS A 17 -33.71 -20.94 -14.80
CA HIS A 17 -34.70 -20.86 -15.87
C HIS A 17 -36.02 -21.51 -15.44
N GLN A 18 -37.17 -20.91 -15.78
CA GLN A 18 -38.53 -21.29 -15.34
C GLN A 18 -38.98 -22.74 -15.65
N ASN A 19 -38.16 -23.53 -16.36
CA ASN A 19 -38.51 -24.88 -16.81
C ASN A 19 -37.63 -25.98 -16.18
N TRP A 20 -36.92 -25.70 -15.08
CA TRP A 20 -36.13 -26.70 -14.37
C TRP A 20 -36.99 -27.50 -13.36
N HIS A 21 -37.17 -28.80 -13.61
CA HIS A 21 -37.84 -29.74 -12.69
C HIS A 21 -36.86 -30.87 -12.30
N GLY A 22 -36.03 -30.63 -11.28
CA GLY A 22 -35.19 -31.64 -10.63
C GLY A 22 -35.68 -31.95 -9.21
N PRO A 23 -35.37 -33.12 -8.64
CA PRO A 23 -35.99 -33.59 -7.40
C PRO A 23 -35.43 -32.84 -6.18
N LEU A 24 -36.31 -32.10 -5.49
CA LEU A 24 -36.06 -31.55 -4.16
C LEU A 24 -36.74 -32.45 -3.13
N ALA A 25 -35.95 -33.06 -2.24
CA ALA A 25 -36.44 -33.58 -0.97
C ALA A 25 -35.44 -33.13 0.13
N PRO A 26 -35.88 -32.41 1.17
CA PRO A 26 -35.01 -31.99 2.26
C PRO A 26 -34.88 -33.13 3.28
N ALA A 27 -33.66 -33.54 3.59
CA ALA A 27 -33.39 -34.39 4.74
C ALA A 27 -33.10 -33.51 5.98
N SER A 28 -33.80 -33.83 7.05
CA SER A 28 -33.83 -33.20 8.36
C SER A 28 -32.50 -33.20 9.11
N PHE A 29 -32.20 -32.08 9.77
CA PHE A 29 -31.08 -31.91 10.70
C PHE A 29 -31.41 -32.45 12.10
N LEU A 30 -30.44 -33.12 12.73
CA LEU A 30 -30.33 -33.32 14.18
C LEU A 30 -28.87 -33.09 14.59
N PRO A 31 -28.57 -32.38 15.69
CA PRO A 31 -27.20 -32.12 16.14
C PRO A 31 -26.75 -33.14 17.20
N PRO A 32 -25.43 -33.35 17.37
CA PRO A 32 -24.92 -33.76 18.66
C PRO A 32 -23.94 -32.73 19.22
N HIS A 33 -24.29 -32.20 20.39
CA HIS A 33 -23.33 -31.77 21.39
C HIS A 33 -22.44 -32.96 21.78
N LEU A 34 -21.15 -32.74 22.04
CA LEU A 34 -20.41 -33.39 23.13
C LEU A 34 -19.05 -32.71 23.40
N LEU A 35 -18.81 -32.53 24.68
CA LEU A 35 -17.67 -31.91 25.36
C LEU A 35 -16.38 -32.71 25.19
N PHE A 36 -15.22 -32.05 25.19
CA PHE A 36 -13.93 -32.66 25.52
C PHE A 36 -13.08 -31.76 26.43
N GLN A 37 -12.73 -32.31 27.60
CA GLN A 37 -11.73 -31.82 28.56
C GLN A 37 -10.30 -32.17 28.10
N PRO A 38 -9.26 -31.44 28.54
CA PRO A 38 -7.87 -31.74 28.22
C PRO A 38 -7.25 -32.76 29.21
N PRO A 39 -6.28 -33.59 28.80
CA PRO A 39 -5.56 -34.43 29.74
C PRO A 39 -4.38 -33.71 30.40
N SER A 40 -4.25 -33.98 31.69
CA SER A 40 -3.18 -33.62 32.62
C SER A 40 -2.02 -34.63 32.64
N SER A 41 -0.95 -34.26 33.37
CA SER A 41 0.21 -35.04 33.88
C SER A 41 1.48 -34.94 33.00
N SER A 42 2.52 -34.18 33.40
CA SER A 42 3.48 -34.31 34.51
C SER A 42 4.60 -35.33 34.26
N SER A 43 5.82 -34.83 34.05
CA SER A 43 7.03 -35.46 34.61
C SER A 43 8.12 -34.41 34.86
N GLN A 44 8.68 -34.49 36.06
CA GLN A 44 9.68 -33.61 36.67
C GLN A 44 11.06 -34.30 36.68
N ARG A 45 12.12 -33.48 36.84
CA ARG A 45 13.53 -33.76 37.25
C ARG A 45 14.51 -34.01 36.09
N ARG A 46 15.75 -33.48 36.09
CA ARG A 46 16.63 -33.04 37.19
C ARG A 46 17.78 -32.12 36.67
N LEU A 47 18.26 -31.20 37.51
CA LEU A 47 19.45 -30.35 37.31
C LEU A 47 20.78 -31.07 37.64
N GLY A 48 21.90 -30.61 37.07
CA GLY A 48 23.23 -30.78 37.69
C GLY A 48 24.49 -30.41 36.86
N SER A 49 25.18 -29.34 37.32
CA SER A 49 26.65 -29.06 37.32
C SER A 49 27.33 -28.23 36.20
N MET A 50 28.29 -27.39 36.65
CA MET A 50 28.98 -26.27 35.95
C MET A 50 30.47 -26.54 35.65
N SER A 51 30.95 -26.00 34.50
CA SER A 51 32.25 -25.31 34.19
C SER A 51 33.61 -26.06 34.21
N PRO A 52 34.72 -25.55 33.58
CA PRO A 52 34.88 -24.62 32.43
C PRO A 52 36.01 -25.01 31.38
N ALA A 53 36.11 -24.20 30.30
CA ALA A 53 37.27 -23.91 29.43
C ALA A 53 37.64 -24.82 28.23
N ALA A 54 37.60 -24.25 27.01
CA ALA A 54 38.74 -23.92 26.13
C ALA A 54 38.31 -23.85 24.64
N GLY A 55 39.01 -23.03 23.86
CA GLY A 55 38.54 -22.50 22.58
C GLY A 55 38.46 -23.47 21.41
N GLY A 56 37.57 -23.14 20.47
CA GLY A 56 37.41 -23.78 19.17
C GLY A 56 36.25 -23.12 18.44
N GLY A 57 36.48 -22.59 17.23
CA GLY A 57 35.49 -21.82 16.47
C GLY A 57 34.18 -22.58 16.23
N VAL A 58 33.05 -21.90 16.38
CA VAL A 58 31.72 -22.48 16.14
C VAL A 58 31.02 -21.65 15.07
N GLU A 59 30.85 -22.26 13.90
CA GLU A 59 29.85 -21.86 12.90
C GLU A 59 28.49 -21.72 13.58
N ASN A 60 27.85 -20.56 13.46
CA ASN A 60 26.50 -20.36 13.97
C ASN A 60 25.53 -21.36 13.29
N PRO A 61 24.91 -22.29 14.03
CA PRO A 61 23.95 -23.20 13.44
C PRO A 61 22.69 -22.40 13.13
N ARG A 62 22.36 -22.30 11.84
CA ARG A 62 21.03 -21.86 11.39
C ARG A 62 19.97 -22.60 12.22
N PRO A 63 18.90 -21.95 12.70
CA PRO A 63 17.82 -22.65 13.36
C PRO A 63 17.27 -23.67 12.36
N ARG A 64 17.61 -24.96 12.59
CA ARG A 64 16.99 -26.05 11.84
C ARG A 64 15.55 -26.03 12.25
N LEU A 65 14.69 -25.53 11.36
CA LEU A 65 13.27 -25.88 11.35
C LEU A 65 13.21 -27.39 11.57
N SER A 66 12.78 -27.81 12.76
CA SER A 66 12.41 -29.19 12.98
C SER A 66 11.13 -29.37 12.17
N LEU A 67 11.28 -29.79 10.92
CA LEU A 67 10.23 -30.52 10.24
C LEU A 67 9.74 -31.55 11.25
N VAL A 68 8.47 -31.46 11.62
CA VAL A 68 7.82 -32.55 12.34
C VAL A 68 8.17 -33.79 11.54
N LYS A 69 8.96 -34.70 12.14
CA LYS A 69 9.24 -36.00 11.55
C LYS A 69 7.89 -36.71 11.49
N THR A 70 7.19 -36.50 10.39
CA THR A 70 6.23 -37.47 9.92
C THR A 70 7.08 -38.65 9.47
N ASP A 71 6.78 -39.84 9.99
CA ASP A 71 7.41 -41.10 9.57
C ASP A 71 7.08 -41.37 8.08
N MET A 72 7.67 -40.60 7.19
CA MET A 72 7.44 -40.64 5.76
C MET A 72 8.63 -41.31 5.10
N ASP A 73 8.35 -42.52 4.61
CA ASP A 73 9.26 -43.39 3.87
C ASP A 73 9.88 -42.68 2.64
N PRO A 74 11.22 -42.62 2.52
CA PRO A 74 11.95 -42.05 1.38
C PRO A 74 11.68 -42.71 0.02
N SER A 75 10.95 -43.83 -0.04
CA SER A 75 10.59 -44.54 -1.28
C SER A 75 9.46 -43.86 -2.09
N LEU A 76 8.82 -42.81 -1.57
CA LEU A 76 7.67 -42.11 -2.18
C LEU A 76 8.06 -41.25 -3.40
N ARG A 77 8.09 -41.88 -4.58
CA ARG A 77 8.06 -41.19 -5.88
C ARG A 77 6.63 -40.86 -6.30
N TRP A 78 6.45 -39.71 -6.93
CA TRP A 78 5.18 -39.01 -7.21
C TRP A 78 4.25 -39.68 -8.26
N GLY A 79 4.44 -40.97 -8.56
CA GLY A 79 3.58 -41.72 -9.49
C GLY A 79 2.23 -42.15 -8.89
N ASP A 80 2.19 -42.40 -7.59
CA ASP A 80 1.04 -42.93 -6.84
C ASP A 80 0.63 -42.09 -5.61
N GLY A 81 1.15 -40.87 -5.50
CA GLY A 81 0.95 -40.01 -4.32
C GLY A 81 -0.45 -39.38 -4.23
N LEU A 82 -1.14 -39.15 -5.35
CA LEU A 82 -2.40 -38.41 -5.35
C LEU A 82 -3.49 -39.11 -4.53
N GLY A 83 -3.63 -40.43 -4.66
CA GLY A 83 -4.62 -41.17 -3.89
C GLY A 83 -4.36 -41.11 -2.38
N ARG A 84 -3.10 -41.24 -1.99
CA ARG A 84 -2.67 -41.09 -0.59
C ARG A 84 -2.94 -39.69 -0.06
N VAL A 85 -2.58 -38.65 -0.81
CA VAL A 85 -2.83 -37.25 -0.42
C VAL A 85 -4.33 -36.99 -0.26
N LEU A 86 -5.15 -37.45 -1.21
CA LEU A 86 -6.60 -37.30 -1.13
C LEU A 86 -7.21 -38.05 0.06
N ALA A 87 -6.70 -39.24 0.39
CA ALA A 87 -7.14 -39.98 1.58
C ALA A 87 -6.78 -39.22 2.88
N ILE A 88 -5.56 -38.69 2.98
CA ILE A 88 -5.12 -37.87 4.12
C ILE A 88 -5.99 -36.62 4.24
N LEU A 89 -6.21 -35.90 3.14
CA LEU A 89 -7.03 -34.69 3.12
C LEU A 89 -8.48 -34.98 3.47
N LYS A 90 -9.06 -36.09 2.95
CA LYS A 90 -10.42 -36.50 3.28
C LYS A 90 -10.57 -36.77 4.79
N GLN A 91 -9.56 -37.38 5.41
CA GLN A 91 -9.55 -37.62 6.84
C GLN A 91 -9.41 -36.31 7.64
N ALA A 92 -8.53 -35.41 7.20
CA ALA A 92 -8.28 -34.13 7.88
C ALA A 92 -9.41 -33.10 7.71
N ALA A 93 -10.10 -33.11 6.57
CA ALA A 93 -11.16 -32.16 6.23
C ALA A 93 -12.38 -32.87 5.58
N PRO A 94 -13.14 -33.69 6.34
CA PRO A 94 -14.28 -34.42 5.81
C PRO A 94 -15.31 -33.52 5.16
N GLY A 95 -15.78 -33.89 3.96
CA GLY A 95 -16.79 -33.11 3.22
C GLY A 95 -16.30 -31.79 2.63
N ARG A 96 -14.98 -31.51 2.71
CA ARG A 96 -14.33 -30.30 2.19
C ARG A 96 -13.20 -30.60 1.19
N VAL A 97 -13.25 -31.77 0.56
CA VAL A 97 -12.24 -32.22 -0.42
C VAL A 97 -12.94 -32.66 -1.70
N TRP A 98 -12.49 -32.11 -2.82
CA TRP A 98 -12.98 -32.42 -4.16
C TRP A 98 -11.80 -32.78 -5.06
N LEU A 99 -12.04 -33.63 -6.05
CA LEU A 99 -11.09 -33.86 -7.13
C LEU A 99 -11.50 -33.09 -8.38
N GLY A 100 -10.72 -32.05 -8.69
CA GLY A 100 -10.94 -31.19 -9.85
C GLY A 100 -10.73 -31.92 -11.18
N LEU A 101 -11.70 -31.81 -12.09
CA LEU A 101 -11.59 -32.21 -13.47
C LEU A 101 -11.45 -30.97 -14.35
N ALA A 102 -10.50 -31.01 -15.28
CA ALA A 102 -10.29 -29.97 -16.29
C ALA A 102 -10.04 -30.63 -17.66
N THR A 103 -10.57 -30.03 -18.72
CA THR A 103 -10.34 -30.42 -20.11
C THR A 103 -9.33 -29.47 -20.75
N TYR A 104 -8.10 -29.94 -20.96
CA TYR A 104 -7.01 -29.13 -21.53
C TYR A 104 -6.98 -29.19 -23.07
N TYR A 105 -7.93 -29.90 -23.68
CA TYR A 105 -7.92 -30.28 -25.10
C TYR A 105 -6.60 -30.93 -25.51
N SER A 106 -6.11 -31.80 -24.62
CA SER A 106 -4.91 -32.60 -24.86
C SER A 106 -5.29 -34.05 -25.18
N GLY A 107 -4.48 -34.74 -25.99
CA GLY A 107 -4.70 -36.15 -26.31
C GLY A 107 -5.01 -37.08 -25.11
N PRO A 108 -4.38 -36.93 -23.93
CA PRO A 108 -4.67 -37.79 -22.78
C PRO A 108 -5.90 -37.40 -21.94
N ASP A 109 -6.64 -36.33 -22.25
CA ASP A 109 -7.70 -35.81 -21.37
C ASP A 109 -8.72 -36.86 -20.92
N ARG A 110 -9.29 -37.62 -21.86
CA ARG A 110 -10.29 -38.65 -21.52
C ARG A 110 -9.71 -39.75 -20.62
N ARG A 111 -8.46 -40.13 -20.83
CA ARG A 111 -7.76 -41.11 -19.97
C ARG A 111 -7.52 -40.54 -18.58
N ARG A 112 -7.09 -39.28 -18.49
CA ARG A 112 -6.86 -38.57 -17.22
C ARG A 112 -8.16 -38.45 -16.43
N ILE A 113 -9.23 -37.98 -17.06
CA ILE A 113 -10.56 -37.85 -16.43
C ILE A 113 -11.03 -39.21 -15.94
N ASN A 114 -11.02 -40.26 -16.77
CA ASN A 114 -11.41 -41.60 -16.35
C ASN A 114 -10.60 -42.12 -15.15
N ARG A 115 -9.29 -41.83 -15.09
CA ARG A 115 -8.43 -42.20 -13.96
C ARG A 115 -8.85 -41.44 -12.70
N HIS A 116 -9.08 -40.13 -12.79
CA HIS A 116 -9.54 -39.32 -11.66
C HIS A 116 -10.93 -39.73 -11.19
N THR A 117 -11.87 -40.04 -12.09
CA THR A 117 -13.20 -40.52 -11.72
C THR A 117 -13.15 -41.81 -10.93
N ARG A 118 -12.32 -42.78 -11.34
CA ARG A 118 -12.11 -44.02 -10.57
C ARG A 118 -11.51 -43.71 -9.21
N LEU A 119 -10.46 -42.89 -9.17
CA LEU A 119 -9.79 -42.52 -7.92
C LEU A 119 -10.74 -41.81 -6.93
N ALA A 120 -11.53 -40.86 -7.42
CA ALA A 120 -12.52 -40.15 -6.61
C ALA A 120 -13.57 -41.11 -6.03
N ARG A 121 -14.03 -42.09 -6.84
CA ARG A 121 -14.96 -43.13 -6.40
C ARG A 121 -14.34 -44.03 -5.34
N ASP A 122 -13.13 -44.51 -5.56
CA ASP A 122 -12.44 -45.43 -4.65
C ASP A 122 -12.18 -44.79 -3.27
N ILE A 123 -11.85 -43.48 -3.26
CA ILE A 123 -11.63 -42.71 -2.03
C ILE A 123 -12.95 -42.23 -1.44
N GLY A 124 -14.00 -42.10 -2.25
CA GLY A 124 -15.31 -41.56 -1.88
C GLY A 124 -15.28 -40.05 -1.66
N ILE A 125 -14.73 -39.30 -2.61
CA ILE A 125 -14.80 -37.83 -2.68
C ILE A 125 -15.54 -37.39 -3.95
N PRO A 126 -16.24 -36.23 -3.92
CA PRO A 126 -16.89 -35.69 -5.11
C PRO A 126 -15.89 -35.19 -6.16
N LEU A 127 -16.32 -35.26 -7.42
CA LEU A 127 -15.66 -34.61 -8.55
C LEU A 127 -16.18 -33.18 -8.68
N ILE A 128 -15.35 -32.25 -9.12
CA ILE A 128 -15.75 -30.87 -9.41
C ILE A 128 -15.21 -30.42 -10.76
N ALA A 129 -16.06 -29.80 -11.59
CA ALA A 129 -15.67 -29.33 -12.92
C ALA A 129 -15.01 -27.94 -12.83
N THR A 130 -13.84 -27.80 -13.45
CA THR A 130 -13.08 -26.56 -13.52
C THR A 130 -12.54 -26.38 -14.94
N ASN A 131 -12.25 -25.15 -15.36
CA ASN A 131 -11.53 -24.90 -16.62
C ASN A 131 -10.05 -24.53 -16.43
N ASP A 132 -9.57 -24.48 -15.17
CA ASP A 132 -8.19 -24.11 -14.84
C ASP A 132 -7.75 -22.84 -15.58
N VAL A 133 -8.55 -21.78 -15.46
CA VAL A 133 -8.48 -20.56 -16.28
C VAL A 133 -7.17 -19.81 -16.05
N LEU A 134 -6.57 -19.29 -17.13
CA LEU A 134 -5.36 -18.45 -17.11
C LEU A 134 -5.61 -17.02 -17.58
N TYR A 135 -6.68 -16.80 -18.35
CA TYR A 135 -7.02 -15.52 -18.96
C TYR A 135 -8.54 -15.40 -19.15
N ALA A 136 -9.06 -14.20 -19.35
CA ALA A 136 -10.50 -13.98 -19.46
C ALA A 136 -11.07 -14.50 -20.78
N THR A 137 -10.40 -14.22 -21.92
CA THR A 137 -10.86 -14.61 -23.26
C THR A 137 -9.76 -15.31 -24.07
N ALA A 138 -10.15 -16.09 -25.08
CA ALA A 138 -9.21 -16.86 -25.90
C ALA A 138 -8.19 -15.96 -26.65
N GLU A 139 -8.58 -14.72 -26.98
CA GLU A 139 -7.76 -13.72 -27.66
C GLU A 139 -6.56 -13.26 -26.81
N GLN A 140 -6.58 -13.48 -25.50
CA GLN A 140 -5.49 -13.13 -24.59
C GLN A 140 -4.38 -14.19 -24.52
N ARG A 141 -4.53 -15.33 -25.21
CA ARG A 141 -3.51 -16.38 -25.27
C ARG A 141 -2.13 -15.84 -25.68
N PRO A 142 -1.97 -15.01 -26.74
CA PRO A 142 -0.65 -14.51 -27.13
C PRO A 142 0.02 -13.70 -26.01
N LEU A 143 -0.74 -12.89 -25.26
CA LEU A 143 -0.22 -12.16 -24.12
C LEU A 143 0.23 -13.10 -23.00
N HIS A 144 -0.58 -14.12 -22.69
CA HIS A 144 -0.22 -15.14 -21.70
C HIS A 144 1.09 -15.87 -22.06
N ASP A 145 1.26 -16.25 -23.33
CA ASP A 145 2.48 -16.90 -23.80
C ASP A 145 3.69 -15.97 -23.63
N VAL A 146 3.54 -14.68 -23.94
CA VAL A 146 4.56 -13.66 -23.73
C VAL A 146 4.91 -13.50 -22.25
N VAL A 147 3.92 -13.37 -21.35
CA VAL A 147 4.15 -13.25 -19.90
C VAL A 147 4.81 -14.53 -19.34
N THR A 148 4.46 -15.70 -19.88
CA THR A 148 5.12 -16.97 -19.55
C THR A 148 6.59 -16.97 -19.97
N CYS A 149 6.90 -16.48 -21.16
CA CYS A 149 8.27 -16.30 -21.63
C CYS A 149 9.06 -15.30 -20.80
N ILE A 150 8.46 -14.15 -20.41
CA ILE A 150 9.09 -13.18 -19.49
C ILE A 150 9.46 -13.87 -18.17
N ARG A 151 8.53 -14.61 -17.57
CA ARG A 151 8.75 -15.32 -16.30
C ARG A 151 9.85 -16.38 -16.39
N LEU A 152 9.96 -17.06 -17.53
CA LEU A 152 10.94 -18.12 -17.76
C LEU A 152 12.28 -17.61 -18.32
N GLY A 153 12.37 -16.34 -18.72
CA GLY A 153 13.55 -15.76 -19.36
C GLY A 153 13.85 -16.36 -20.73
N LEU A 154 12.82 -16.67 -21.53
CA LEU A 154 12.96 -17.32 -22.85
C LEU A 154 12.41 -16.43 -23.97
N LYS A 155 12.89 -16.65 -25.20
CA LYS A 155 12.21 -16.15 -26.39
C LYS A 155 11.01 -17.03 -26.75
N LEU A 156 10.09 -16.48 -27.54
CA LEU A 156 8.87 -17.18 -27.95
C LEU A 156 9.16 -18.44 -28.80
N ASP A 157 10.17 -18.38 -29.67
CA ASP A 157 10.62 -19.51 -30.50
C ASP A 157 11.38 -20.59 -29.71
N GLU A 158 11.94 -20.23 -28.56
CA GLU A 158 12.66 -21.14 -27.65
C GLU A 158 11.74 -21.84 -26.63
N ALA A 159 10.52 -21.35 -26.44
CA ALA A 159 9.66 -21.78 -25.34
C ALA A 159 9.10 -23.21 -25.49
N GLY A 160 8.92 -23.69 -26.72
CA GLY A 160 8.51 -25.07 -27.02
C GLY A 160 7.28 -25.54 -26.22
N THR A 161 7.39 -26.68 -25.53
CA THR A 161 6.31 -27.30 -24.74
C THR A 161 6.03 -26.61 -23.40
N LYS A 162 6.74 -25.52 -23.08
CA LYS A 162 6.46 -24.71 -21.88
C LYS A 162 5.24 -23.79 -22.06
N LEU A 163 4.81 -23.57 -23.30
CA LEU A 163 3.59 -22.84 -23.64
C LEU A 163 2.39 -23.79 -23.75
N ALA A 164 1.19 -23.25 -23.52
CA ALA A 164 -0.03 -24.03 -23.71
C ALA A 164 -0.23 -24.36 -25.20
N ALA A 165 -0.60 -25.62 -25.49
CA ALA A 165 -0.79 -26.08 -26.86
C ALA A 165 -1.95 -25.36 -27.58
N ASN A 166 -2.94 -24.87 -26.85
CA ASN A 166 -4.15 -24.24 -27.37
C ASN A 166 -4.62 -23.06 -26.48
N GLY A 167 -5.66 -22.36 -26.92
CA GLY A 167 -6.26 -21.20 -26.24
C GLY A 167 -7.43 -21.51 -25.30
N GLU A 168 -7.59 -22.77 -24.88
CA GLU A 168 -8.83 -23.25 -24.24
C GLU A 168 -8.93 -22.94 -22.73
N ARG A 169 -7.88 -22.35 -22.13
CA ARG A 169 -7.83 -21.98 -20.71
C ARG A 169 -8.35 -20.55 -20.46
N HIS A 170 -9.43 -20.18 -21.14
CA HIS A 170 -10.16 -18.92 -20.91
C HIS A 170 -11.45 -19.12 -20.08
N ILE A 171 -12.16 -18.06 -19.70
CA ILE A 171 -13.47 -18.20 -19.04
C ILE A 171 -14.50 -18.68 -20.05
N LYS A 172 -14.90 -19.95 -19.95
CA LYS A 172 -15.87 -20.57 -20.87
C LYS A 172 -17.31 -20.27 -20.46
N PRO A 173 -18.23 -20.05 -21.42
CA PRO A 173 -19.65 -20.00 -21.14
C PRO A 173 -20.17 -21.30 -20.52
N ALA A 174 -21.22 -21.19 -19.68
CA ALA A 174 -21.82 -22.33 -19.00
C ALA A 174 -22.26 -23.46 -19.95
N ILE A 175 -22.79 -23.11 -21.13
CA ILE A 175 -23.19 -24.11 -22.14
C ILE A 175 -22.02 -24.90 -22.70
N GLU A 176 -20.84 -24.28 -22.80
CA GLU A 176 -19.64 -24.98 -23.24
C GLU A 176 -19.11 -25.90 -22.14
N MET A 177 -19.12 -25.44 -20.89
CA MET A 177 -18.78 -26.30 -19.74
C MET A 177 -19.73 -27.51 -19.65
N ALA A 178 -21.04 -27.31 -19.88
CA ALA A 178 -22.04 -28.38 -19.95
C ALA A 178 -21.75 -29.37 -21.09
N ARG A 179 -21.29 -28.88 -22.24
CA ARG A 179 -20.88 -29.73 -23.36
C ARG A 179 -19.62 -30.54 -23.02
N LEU A 180 -18.62 -29.90 -22.41
CA LEU A 180 -17.32 -30.51 -22.06
C LEU A 180 -17.46 -31.61 -21.01
N PHE A 181 -18.33 -31.39 -20.03
CA PHE A 181 -18.59 -32.31 -18.92
C PHE A 181 -19.92 -33.06 -19.07
N ARG A 182 -20.40 -33.27 -20.30
CA ARG A 182 -21.65 -33.99 -20.57
C ARG A 182 -21.69 -35.39 -19.95
N ASP A 183 -20.55 -36.07 -19.91
CA ASP A 183 -20.41 -37.41 -19.33
C ASP A 183 -20.25 -37.38 -17.79
N TYR A 184 -20.15 -36.18 -17.19
CA TYR A 184 -19.93 -35.93 -15.76
C TYR A 184 -20.79 -34.76 -15.24
N PRO A 185 -22.12 -34.77 -15.44
CA PRO A 185 -23.00 -33.67 -15.03
C PRO A 185 -22.96 -33.40 -13.52
N GLU A 186 -22.66 -34.41 -12.71
CA GLU A 186 -22.49 -34.29 -11.26
C GLU A 186 -21.34 -33.36 -10.88
N ALA A 187 -20.26 -33.34 -11.68
CA ALA A 187 -19.10 -32.48 -11.42
C ALA A 187 -19.43 -30.99 -11.64
N LEU A 188 -20.33 -30.68 -12.58
CA LEU A 188 -20.83 -29.32 -12.80
C LEU A 188 -21.76 -28.88 -11.68
N ALA A 189 -22.69 -29.76 -11.25
CA ALA A 189 -23.59 -29.47 -10.16
C ALA A 189 -22.83 -29.22 -8.85
N GLU A 190 -21.73 -29.92 -8.63
CA GLU A 190 -20.90 -29.75 -7.43
C GLU A 190 -20.25 -28.37 -7.35
N SER A 191 -19.93 -27.73 -8.48
CA SER A 191 -19.43 -26.36 -8.49
C SER A 191 -20.45 -25.37 -7.90
N LEU A 192 -21.75 -25.57 -8.15
CA LEU A 192 -22.81 -24.75 -7.54
C LEU A 192 -22.96 -25.05 -6.04
N ARG A 193 -22.93 -26.32 -5.64
CA ARG A 193 -22.99 -26.71 -4.22
C ARG A 193 -21.81 -26.19 -3.41
N LEU A 194 -20.63 -26.10 -4.02
CA LEU A 194 -19.47 -25.48 -3.37
C LEU A 194 -19.72 -23.98 -3.15
N LEU A 195 -20.21 -23.27 -4.18
CA LEU A 195 -20.50 -21.84 -4.08
C LEU A 195 -21.58 -21.54 -3.04
N GLU A 196 -22.62 -22.37 -2.92
CA GLU A 196 -23.65 -22.28 -1.88
C GLU A 196 -23.11 -22.42 -0.44
N ARG A 197 -21.88 -22.89 -0.26
CA ARG A 197 -21.21 -23.02 1.04
C ARG A 197 -20.25 -21.87 1.36
N VAL A 198 -20.06 -20.94 0.42
CA VAL A 198 -19.15 -19.80 0.58
C VAL A 198 -19.98 -18.59 1.01
N ASP A 199 -20.05 -18.37 2.32
CA ASP A 199 -20.79 -17.24 2.91
C ASP A 199 -19.90 -16.03 3.23
N PHE A 200 -18.60 -16.11 2.97
CA PHE A 200 -17.65 -15.03 3.27
C PHE A 200 -17.80 -13.85 2.30
N ASP A 201 -17.88 -12.65 2.85
CA ASP A 201 -17.75 -11.39 2.13
C ASP A 201 -16.73 -10.46 2.81
N LEU A 202 -16.12 -9.55 2.04
CA LEU A 202 -15.07 -8.66 2.55
C LEU A 202 -15.55 -7.70 3.65
N GLY A 203 -16.86 -7.43 3.75
CA GLY A 203 -17.43 -6.62 4.83
C GLY A 203 -17.43 -7.33 6.20
N GLN A 204 -17.15 -8.63 6.24
CA GLN A 204 -16.97 -9.37 7.49
C GLN A 204 -15.60 -9.14 8.12
N LEU A 205 -14.65 -8.54 7.40
CA LEU A 205 -13.33 -8.19 7.93
C LEU A 205 -13.49 -7.06 8.96
N ARG A 206 -13.38 -7.42 10.25
CA ARG A 206 -13.45 -6.48 11.36
C ARG A 206 -12.06 -6.02 11.74
N TYR A 207 -11.81 -4.74 11.54
CA TYR A 207 -10.57 -4.11 11.93
C TYR A 207 -10.67 -3.53 13.33
N GLU A 208 -9.71 -3.88 14.19
CA GLU A 208 -9.51 -3.23 15.48
C GLU A 208 -8.09 -2.68 15.58
N TYR A 209 -7.97 -1.40 15.91
CA TYR A 209 -6.68 -0.73 16.07
C TYR A 209 -6.04 -1.14 17.40
N PRO A 210 -4.69 -1.26 17.47
CA PRO A 210 -4.00 -1.65 18.70
C PRO A 210 -4.37 -0.79 19.92
N HIS A 211 -4.51 -1.43 21.07
CA HIS A 211 -4.79 -0.75 22.33
C HIS A 211 -3.52 -0.17 22.99
N GLU A 212 -2.34 -0.72 22.70
CA GLU A 212 -1.08 -0.14 23.16
C GLU A 212 -0.76 1.16 22.38
N PRO A 213 -0.31 2.24 23.03
CA PRO A 213 0.54 2.26 24.24
C PRO A 213 -0.15 2.66 25.56
N VAL A 214 -1.47 2.51 25.69
CA VAL A 214 -2.20 2.99 26.89
C VAL A 214 -1.80 2.23 28.16
N PRO A 215 -1.41 2.91 29.25
CA PRO A 215 -1.11 2.26 30.53
C PRO A 215 -2.35 1.64 31.19
N SER A 216 -2.15 0.59 31.98
CA SER A 216 -3.23 -0.03 32.75
C SER A 216 -3.92 0.98 33.68
N GLY A 217 -5.25 0.94 33.74
CA GLY A 217 -6.06 1.85 34.55
C GLY A 217 -6.45 3.16 33.84
N TRP A 218 -5.93 3.42 32.64
CA TRP A 218 -6.30 4.57 31.83
C TRP A 218 -7.22 4.19 30.67
N THR A 219 -8.12 5.10 30.31
CA THR A 219 -8.75 5.07 28.98
C THR A 219 -7.79 5.74 27.98
N PRO A 220 -7.82 5.37 26.69
CA PRO A 220 -6.98 6.01 25.67
C PRO A 220 -7.16 7.54 25.64
N GLN A 221 -8.41 7.99 25.76
CA GLN A 221 -8.73 9.40 25.76
C GLN A 221 -8.15 10.14 26.98
N ALA A 222 -8.33 9.58 28.19
CA ALA A 222 -7.79 10.20 29.41
C ALA A 222 -6.26 10.23 29.41
N TRP A 223 -5.62 9.19 28.87
CA TRP A 223 -4.17 9.16 28.73
C TRP A 223 -3.65 10.19 27.72
N LEU A 224 -4.33 10.35 26.59
CA LEU A 224 -4.02 11.40 25.63
C LEU A 224 -4.15 12.79 26.26
N GLU A 225 -5.23 13.06 26.99
CA GLU A 225 -5.45 14.33 27.69
C GLU A 225 -4.35 14.64 28.70
N HIS A 226 -3.92 13.63 29.45
CA HIS A 226 -2.81 13.75 30.40
C HIS A 226 -1.51 14.16 29.69
N LEU A 227 -1.14 13.46 28.61
CA LEU A 227 0.06 13.77 27.83
C LEU A 227 0.00 15.14 27.14
N VAL A 228 -1.18 15.52 26.65
CA VAL A 228 -1.42 16.85 26.05
C VAL A 228 -1.24 17.93 27.11
N ALA A 229 -1.77 17.75 28.33
CA ALA A 229 -1.58 18.71 29.42
C ALA A 229 -0.10 18.86 29.82
N GLU A 230 0.66 17.76 29.83
CA GLU A 230 2.12 17.81 30.03
C GLU A 230 2.83 18.56 28.90
N GLY A 231 2.51 18.26 27.65
CA GLY A 231 3.09 18.92 26.49
C GLY A 231 2.76 20.41 26.41
N VAL A 232 1.54 20.81 26.81
CA VAL A 232 1.14 22.23 26.90
C VAL A 232 2.02 22.95 27.92
N ARG A 233 2.24 22.37 29.10
CA ARG A 233 3.15 22.96 30.11
C ARG A 233 4.59 23.07 29.60
N GLU A 234 5.07 22.06 28.88
CA GLU A 234 6.44 22.07 28.31
C GLU A 234 6.61 23.15 27.23
N ARG A 235 5.62 23.33 26.35
CA ARG A 235 5.72 24.23 25.19
C ARG A 235 5.30 25.67 25.47
N TYR A 236 4.25 25.87 26.27
CA TYR A 236 3.62 27.16 26.54
C TYR A 236 3.79 27.64 27.99
N GLY A 237 4.30 26.80 28.90
CA GLY A 237 4.44 27.11 30.32
C GLY A 237 3.19 26.80 31.14
N GLU A 238 3.22 27.16 32.43
CA GLU A 238 2.13 26.86 33.39
C GLU A 238 0.84 27.67 33.14
N ASP A 239 0.93 28.83 32.46
CA ASP A 239 -0.20 29.73 32.19
C ASP A 239 -0.27 30.05 30.68
N PRO A 240 -0.74 29.10 29.85
CA PRO A 240 -0.86 29.31 28.41
C PRO A 240 -1.97 30.34 28.10
N ALA A 241 -1.83 31.05 26.98
CA ALA A 241 -2.85 31.99 26.54
C ALA A 241 -4.23 31.29 26.36
N PRO A 242 -5.37 31.96 26.65
CA PRO A 242 -6.70 31.35 26.57
C PRO A 242 -7.01 30.70 25.21
N GLU A 243 -6.54 31.31 24.13
CA GLU A 243 -6.69 30.80 22.76
C GLU A 243 -6.08 29.39 22.57
N VAL A 244 -4.98 29.08 23.27
CA VAL A 244 -4.34 27.76 23.24
C VAL A 244 -5.22 26.74 23.95
N ALA A 245 -5.73 27.08 25.13
CA ALA A 245 -6.58 26.19 25.93
C ALA A 245 -7.88 25.84 25.20
N GLU A 246 -8.55 26.84 24.60
CA GLU A 246 -9.76 26.65 23.80
C GLU A 246 -9.51 25.76 22.58
N LEU A 247 -8.39 25.96 21.88
CA LEU A 247 -8.04 25.14 20.73
C LEU A 247 -7.75 23.69 21.13
N VAL A 248 -6.98 23.47 22.20
CA VAL A 248 -6.68 22.14 22.73
C VAL A 248 -7.97 21.40 23.11
N GLU A 249 -8.90 22.06 23.80
CA GLU A 249 -10.18 21.47 24.17
C GLU A 249 -11.02 21.09 22.94
N THR A 250 -11.05 21.97 21.94
CA THR A 250 -11.75 21.74 20.67
C THR A 250 -11.20 20.51 19.95
N GLU A 251 -9.87 20.40 19.79
CA GLU A 251 -9.24 19.25 19.15
C GLU A 251 -9.49 17.95 19.93
N LEU A 252 -9.35 17.97 21.26
CA LEU A 252 -9.57 16.80 22.11
C LEU A 252 -11.01 16.30 22.03
N LYS A 253 -11.99 17.20 21.93
CA LYS A 253 -13.41 16.85 21.73
C LYS A 253 -13.62 16.11 20.40
N LEU A 254 -13.02 16.61 19.32
CA LEU A 254 -13.11 15.99 17.99
C LEU A 254 -12.44 14.62 17.98
N VAL A 255 -11.25 14.48 18.59
CA VAL A 255 -10.57 13.19 18.74
C VAL A 255 -11.42 12.18 19.51
N ARG A 256 -12.11 12.63 20.56
CA ARG A 256 -13.02 11.79 21.36
C ARG A 256 -14.22 11.31 20.55
N GLN A 257 -14.86 12.21 19.81
CA GLN A 257 -16.01 11.89 18.96
C GLN A 257 -15.65 10.90 17.85
N ALA A 258 -14.49 11.10 17.22
CA ALA A 258 -13.98 10.26 16.15
C ALA A 258 -13.26 8.99 16.63
N LYS A 259 -13.04 8.84 17.94
CA LYS A 259 -12.36 7.70 18.59
C LYS A 259 -10.91 7.47 18.13
N TYR A 260 -10.18 8.55 17.82
CA TYR A 260 -8.81 8.46 17.32
C TYR A 260 -7.71 8.51 18.38
N ALA A 261 -8.05 8.42 19.67
CA ALA A 261 -7.07 8.53 20.74
C ALA A 261 -5.91 7.52 20.63
N TYR A 262 -6.19 6.24 20.29
CA TYR A 262 -5.13 5.24 20.08
C TYR A 262 -4.18 5.60 18.94
N TYR A 263 -4.69 6.24 17.89
CA TYR A 263 -3.89 6.64 16.74
C TYR A 263 -2.87 7.71 17.11
N PHE A 264 -3.32 8.79 17.78
CA PHE A 264 -2.42 9.85 18.27
C PHE A 264 -1.38 9.31 19.25
N LEU A 265 -1.80 8.41 20.14
CA LEU A 265 -0.90 7.79 21.11
C LEU A 265 0.17 6.91 20.45
N THR A 266 -0.21 6.16 19.42
CA THR A 266 0.72 5.33 18.64
C THR A 266 1.76 6.18 17.93
N VAL A 267 1.33 7.25 17.23
CA VAL A 267 2.27 8.15 16.57
C VAL A 267 3.18 8.85 17.58
N HIS A 268 2.63 9.33 18.70
CA HIS A 268 3.41 9.93 19.78
C HIS A 268 4.46 8.96 20.33
N ASP A 269 4.12 7.68 20.52
CA ASP A 269 5.08 6.68 20.99
C ASP A 269 6.23 6.45 20.00
N VAL A 270 5.93 6.34 18.71
CA VAL A 270 6.95 6.21 17.65
C VAL A 270 7.87 7.44 17.61
N VAL A 271 7.29 8.65 17.71
CA VAL A 271 8.05 9.90 17.77
C VAL A 271 8.89 9.98 19.05
N LYS A 272 8.34 9.59 20.19
CA LYS A 272 9.05 9.54 21.48
C LYS A 272 10.24 8.60 21.42
N PHE A 273 10.08 7.42 20.80
CA PHE A 273 11.19 6.50 20.54
C PHE A 273 12.27 7.16 19.67
N ALA A 274 11.89 7.74 18.52
CA ALA A 274 12.84 8.40 17.62
C ALA A 274 13.66 9.48 18.35
N ARG A 275 12.98 10.35 19.12
CA ARG A 275 13.63 11.40 19.93
C ARG A 275 14.55 10.83 21.01
N SER A 276 14.17 9.73 21.67
CA SER A 276 15.04 9.06 22.66
C SER A 276 16.35 8.52 22.06
N LYS A 277 16.36 8.25 20.75
CA LYS A 277 17.52 7.81 19.98
C LYS A 277 18.23 8.94 19.23
N GLY A 278 17.80 10.19 19.44
CA GLY A 278 18.32 11.36 18.73
C GLY A 278 18.07 11.31 17.23
N ILE A 279 17.02 10.62 16.78
CA ILE A 279 16.60 10.60 15.37
C ILE A 279 15.74 11.85 15.14
N LEU A 280 16.12 12.69 14.18
CA LEU A 280 15.30 13.81 13.77
C LEU A 280 14.04 13.33 13.06
N CYS A 281 12.90 13.87 13.46
CA CYS A 281 11.61 13.60 12.86
C CYS A 281 10.76 14.87 12.76
N GLN A 282 9.87 14.91 11.77
CA GLN A 282 8.97 16.03 11.54
C GLN A 282 7.65 15.54 10.94
N GLY A 283 6.54 15.83 11.60
CA GLY A 283 5.21 15.65 11.03
C GLY A 283 4.96 16.59 9.86
N ARG A 284 4.26 16.10 8.82
CA ARG A 284 3.89 16.87 7.62
C ARG A 284 2.39 16.77 7.32
N GLY A 285 1.97 17.46 6.26
CA GLY A 285 0.58 17.44 5.82
C GLY A 285 -0.34 18.16 6.79
N SER A 286 -1.54 17.63 6.98
CA SER A 286 -2.57 18.21 7.84
C SER A 286 -2.25 18.09 9.33
N ALA A 287 -1.37 17.18 9.73
CA ALA A 287 -0.90 17.06 11.11
C ALA A 287 -0.25 18.36 11.64
N ALA A 288 0.34 19.18 10.75
CA ALA A 288 0.91 20.49 11.11
C ALA A 288 -0.13 21.51 11.60
N ASN A 289 -1.42 21.28 11.33
CA ASN A 289 -2.51 22.16 11.76
C ASN A 289 -3.04 21.81 13.15
N SER A 290 -2.49 20.79 13.84
CA SER A 290 -2.98 20.31 15.13
C SER A 290 -2.10 20.76 16.28
N VAL A 291 -2.71 21.39 17.29
CA VAL A 291 -2.04 21.76 18.53
C VAL A 291 -1.68 20.52 19.34
N ILE A 292 -2.50 19.46 19.31
CA ILE A 292 -2.18 18.15 19.91
C ILE A 292 -0.88 17.60 19.32
N CYS A 293 -0.75 17.57 17.98
CA CYS A 293 0.48 17.12 17.32
C CYS A 293 1.70 17.96 17.71
N TYR A 294 1.54 19.28 17.86
CA TYR A 294 2.61 20.19 18.23
C TYR A 294 3.10 19.96 19.67
N VAL A 295 2.18 19.89 20.64
CA VAL A 295 2.53 19.73 22.06
C VAL A 295 3.08 18.33 22.37
N LEU A 296 2.60 17.29 21.66
CA LEU A 296 3.19 15.95 21.72
C LEU A 296 4.54 15.85 20.98
N GLY A 297 4.98 16.93 20.32
CA GLY A 297 6.26 16.99 19.63
C GLY A 297 6.32 16.18 18.34
N ILE A 298 5.17 15.80 17.77
CA ILE A 298 5.02 15.18 16.46
C ILE A 298 5.35 16.20 15.36
N THR A 299 4.91 17.45 15.54
CA THR A 299 5.23 18.57 14.65
C THR A 299 6.06 19.63 15.38
N SER A 300 6.87 20.37 14.63
CA SER A 300 7.67 21.49 15.17
C SER A 300 7.06 22.87 14.92
N VAL A 301 5.91 22.96 14.24
CA VAL A 301 5.26 24.23 13.85
C VAL A 301 4.09 24.51 14.78
N ASP A 302 4.06 25.70 15.39
CA ASP A 302 2.98 26.14 16.26
C ASP A 302 1.75 26.58 15.44
N PRO A 303 0.62 25.85 15.49
CA PRO A 303 -0.55 26.16 14.70
C PRO A 303 -1.27 27.45 15.16
N VAL A 304 -1.11 27.85 16.43
CA VAL A 304 -1.73 29.06 16.98
C VAL A 304 -1.04 30.29 16.40
N LYS A 305 0.31 30.31 16.43
CA LYS A 305 1.13 31.39 15.84
C LYS A 305 0.89 31.58 14.34
N HIS A 306 0.65 30.49 13.62
CA HIS A 306 0.46 30.51 12.18
C HIS A 306 -1.02 30.50 11.71
N LYS A 307 -1.98 30.57 12.65
CA LYS A 307 -3.44 30.54 12.40
C LYS A 307 -3.86 29.41 11.44
N LEU A 308 -3.33 28.21 11.67
CA LEU A 308 -3.62 27.04 10.85
C LEU A 308 -5.01 26.46 11.18
N LEU A 309 -5.71 25.95 10.16
CA LEU A 309 -7.08 25.45 10.30
C LEU A 309 -7.11 23.95 10.63
N PHE A 310 -7.49 23.61 11.85
CA PHE A 310 -7.64 22.22 12.31
C PHE A 310 -8.72 21.43 11.56
N SER A 311 -9.80 22.07 11.11
CA SER A 311 -10.89 21.42 10.36
C SER A 311 -10.45 20.78 9.03
N ARG A 312 -9.24 21.10 8.54
CA ARG A 312 -8.62 20.43 7.40
C ARG A 312 -7.94 19.10 7.76
N PHE A 313 -7.75 18.82 9.05
CA PHE A 313 -7.10 17.61 9.54
C PHE A 313 -8.10 16.57 10.01
N ILE A 314 -9.09 16.97 10.82
CA ILE A 314 -10.23 16.14 11.19
C ILE A 314 -11.49 16.91 10.79
N SER A 315 -12.25 16.38 9.84
CA SER A 315 -13.50 16.97 9.35
C SER A 315 -14.66 16.05 9.68
N GLU A 316 -15.67 16.53 10.39
CA GLU A 316 -16.87 15.75 10.71
C GLU A 316 -17.63 15.30 9.45
N ASP A 317 -17.52 16.06 8.35
CA ASP A 317 -18.17 15.79 7.07
C ASP A 317 -17.45 14.73 6.22
N ARG A 318 -16.18 14.45 6.52
CA ARG A 318 -15.37 13.43 5.83
C ARG A 318 -15.10 12.30 6.82
N ASN A 319 -15.83 11.20 6.69
CA ASN A 319 -15.59 9.96 7.44
C ASN A 319 -14.29 9.25 6.98
N GLU A 320 -13.21 10.02 6.76
CA GLU A 320 -11.89 9.54 6.38
C GLU A 320 -11.00 9.50 7.63
N PRO A 321 -10.21 8.43 7.83
CA PRO A 321 -9.22 8.39 8.91
C PRO A 321 -8.20 9.53 8.79
N PRO A 322 -7.76 10.16 9.91
CA PRO A 322 -6.73 11.17 9.87
C PRO A 322 -5.40 10.54 9.46
N ASP A 323 -4.69 11.21 8.54
CA ASP A 323 -3.38 10.76 8.05
C ASP A 323 -2.27 11.57 8.74
N ILE A 324 -1.62 10.99 9.75
CA ILE A 324 -0.44 11.60 10.39
C ILE A 324 0.83 11.03 9.76
N ASP A 325 1.30 11.74 8.76
CA ASP A 325 2.59 11.49 8.11
C ASP A 325 3.75 12.03 8.96
N VAL A 326 4.70 11.16 9.33
CA VAL A 326 5.94 11.59 10.01
C VAL A 326 7.16 11.24 9.16
N ASP A 327 7.93 12.26 8.79
CA ASP A 327 9.21 12.10 8.13
C ASP A 327 10.31 11.87 9.18
N PHE A 328 11.15 10.86 8.96
CA PHE A 328 12.34 10.55 9.77
C PHE A 328 13.62 10.69 8.94
N GLU A 329 14.77 10.75 9.60
CA GLU A 329 16.08 10.64 8.94
C GLU A 329 16.14 9.41 8.03
N HIS A 330 16.49 9.61 6.76
CA HIS A 330 16.54 8.53 5.77
C HIS A 330 17.47 7.39 6.18
N GLU A 331 18.63 7.71 6.77
CA GLU A 331 19.65 6.72 7.18
C GLU A 331 19.23 5.89 8.40
N ARG A 332 18.33 6.43 9.24
CA ARG A 332 17.96 5.85 10.54
C ARG A 332 16.51 5.41 10.63
N ARG A 333 15.74 5.59 9.56
CA ARG A 333 14.34 5.17 9.45
C ARG A 333 14.12 3.71 9.81
N GLU A 334 15.05 2.82 9.44
CA GLU A 334 14.91 1.39 9.72
C GLU A 334 14.87 1.11 11.23
N GLU A 335 15.57 1.89 12.07
CA GLU A 335 15.49 1.76 13.53
C GLU A 335 14.07 1.99 14.04
N VAL A 336 13.36 2.96 13.45
CA VAL A 336 11.96 3.28 13.80
C VAL A 336 11.02 2.18 13.35
N MET A 337 11.22 1.63 12.15
CA MET A 337 10.42 0.51 11.64
C MET A 337 10.60 -0.75 12.50
N GLN A 338 11.83 -1.05 12.90
CA GLN A 338 12.10 -2.17 13.79
C GLN A 338 11.53 -1.96 15.19
N HIS A 339 11.45 -0.71 15.67
CA HIS A 339 10.75 -0.42 16.92
C HIS A 339 9.27 -0.77 16.85
N ILE A 340 8.58 -0.42 15.76
CA ILE A 340 7.17 -0.79 15.54
C ILE A 340 7.02 -2.31 15.53
N TYR A 341 7.87 -3.04 14.81
CA TYR A 341 7.83 -4.50 14.82
C TYR A 341 8.13 -5.12 16.18
N ALA A 342 9.06 -4.55 16.94
CA ALA A 342 9.37 -5.02 18.29
C ALA A 342 8.21 -4.75 19.26
N ARG A 343 7.50 -3.64 19.08
CA ARG A 343 6.37 -3.23 19.93
C ARG A 343 5.12 -4.07 19.67
N TYR A 344 4.68 -4.13 18.42
CA TYR A 344 3.40 -4.77 18.06
C TYR A 344 3.58 -6.24 17.68
N GLY A 345 4.78 -6.63 17.24
CA GLY A 345 5.05 -7.95 16.68
C GLY A 345 4.65 -8.05 15.21
N ARG A 346 5.41 -8.84 14.44
CA ARG A 346 5.16 -9.07 12.99
C ARG A 346 3.83 -9.77 12.66
N HIS A 347 3.16 -10.32 13.67
CA HIS A 347 1.84 -10.94 13.55
C HIS A 347 0.71 -9.91 13.69
N ARG A 348 1.00 -8.67 14.11
CA ARG A 348 0.04 -7.56 14.26
C ARG A 348 0.43 -6.31 13.47
N ALA A 349 1.61 -6.32 12.85
CA ALA A 349 2.15 -5.20 12.10
C ALA A 349 2.70 -5.67 10.75
N GLY A 350 2.36 -4.94 9.69
CA GLY A 350 2.88 -5.19 8.35
C GLY A 350 2.92 -3.91 7.53
N ILE A 351 3.89 -3.82 6.61
CA ILE A 351 3.98 -2.70 5.67
C ILE A 351 2.96 -2.94 4.55
N ALA A 352 2.25 -1.91 4.11
CA ALA A 352 1.41 -1.98 2.92
C ALA A 352 2.22 -2.35 1.67
N SER A 353 1.59 -2.99 0.69
CA SER A 353 2.24 -3.23 -0.60
C SER A 353 2.15 -2.00 -1.51
N THR A 354 2.87 -2.07 -2.61
CA THR A 354 2.65 -1.24 -3.79
C THR A 354 2.62 -2.18 -4.99
N VAL A 355 1.49 -2.19 -5.70
CA VAL A 355 1.35 -2.99 -6.91
C VAL A 355 2.09 -2.32 -8.06
N ILE A 356 3.26 -2.86 -8.41
CA ILE A 356 4.06 -2.33 -9.51
C ILE A 356 3.48 -2.83 -10.83
N HIS A 357 3.00 -1.90 -11.64
CA HIS A 357 2.50 -2.17 -12.99
C HIS A 357 3.59 -2.02 -14.05
N TYR A 358 3.41 -2.66 -15.20
CA TYR A 358 4.27 -2.43 -16.35
C TYR A 358 4.16 -0.97 -16.81
N ARG A 359 5.32 -0.34 -17.05
CA ARG A 359 5.41 1.00 -17.65
C ARG A 359 5.81 0.90 -19.12
N PRO A 360 5.45 1.86 -20.00
CA PRO A 360 5.66 1.77 -21.45
C PRO A 360 7.07 1.33 -21.85
N ARG A 361 8.10 1.97 -21.30
CA ARG A 361 9.51 1.62 -21.60
C ARG A 361 9.86 0.20 -21.18
N SER A 362 9.44 -0.23 -19.98
CA SER A 362 9.69 -1.59 -19.50
C SER A 362 8.91 -2.64 -20.27
N ALA A 363 7.65 -2.35 -20.66
CA ALA A 363 6.82 -3.26 -21.43
C ALA A 363 7.42 -3.50 -22.83
N VAL A 364 7.81 -2.43 -23.54
CA VAL A 364 8.47 -2.52 -24.85
C VAL A 364 9.76 -3.34 -24.76
N ARG A 365 10.57 -3.10 -23.74
CA ARG A 365 11.84 -3.82 -23.56
C ARG A 365 11.61 -5.32 -23.28
N GLU A 366 10.72 -5.66 -22.38
CA GLU A 366 10.48 -7.07 -22.00
C GLU A 366 9.79 -7.85 -23.11
N ILE A 367 8.77 -7.28 -23.76
CA ILE A 367 8.10 -7.93 -24.90
C ILE A 367 9.06 -8.02 -26.10
N GLY A 368 9.83 -6.96 -26.37
CA GLY A 368 10.82 -6.95 -27.44
C GLY A 368 11.85 -8.08 -27.30
N LYS A 369 12.37 -8.31 -26.09
CA LYS A 369 13.26 -9.46 -25.81
C LYS A 369 12.59 -10.79 -26.11
N VAL A 370 11.34 -10.98 -25.66
CA VAL A 370 10.58 -12.22 -25.89
C VAL A 370 10.33 -12.47 -27.38
N LEU A 371 10.05 -11.42 -28.14
CA LEU A 371 9.89 -11.49 -29.60
C LEU A 371 11.22 -11.64 -30.36
N GLY A 372 12.36 -11.65 -29.66
CA GLY A 372 13.68 -11.80 -30.27
C GLY A 372 14.25 -10.53 -30.90
N LEU A 373 13.70 -9.35 -30.60
CA LEU A 373 14.25 -8.07 -31.04
C LEU A 373 15.60 -7.80 -30.34
N SER A 374 16.54 -7.21 -31.07
CA SER A 374 17.83 -6.83 -30.52
C SER A 374 17.71 -5.68 -29.50
N GLU A 375 18.69 -5.58 -28.60
CA GLU A 375 18.72 -4.52 -27.58
C GLU A 375 18.78 -3.12 -28.23
N ASP A 376 19.49 -2.96 -29.34
CA ASP A 376 19.53 -1.70 -30.10
C ASP A 376 18.16 -1.27 -30.60
N VAL A 377 17.38 -2.22 -31.15
CA VAL A 377 16.02 -1.97 -31.64
C VAL A 377 15.11 -1.57 -30.47
N THR A 378 15.12 -2.33 -29.37
CA THR A 378 14.29 -2.00 -28.21
C THR A 378 14.69 -0.67 -27.57
N THR A 379 15.98 -0.35 -27.51
CA THR A 379 16.48 0.94 -26.98
C THR A 379 16.00 2.09 -27.84
N LYS A 380 16.13 1.98 -29.17
CA LYS A 380 15.64 2.99 -30.11
C LYS A 380 14.13 3.20 -29.99
N LEU A 381 13.36 2.12 -29.89
CA LEU A 381 11.91 2.17 -29.66
C LEU A 381 11.55 2.81 -28.31
N THR A 382 12.29 2.55 -27.23
CA THR A 382 12.01 3.18 -25.93
C THR A 382 12.38 4.67 -25.88
N SER A 383 13.28 5.12 -26.76
CA SER A 383 13.75 6.52 -26.78
C SER A 383 12.69 7.51 -27.31
N THR A 384 11.73 7.03 -28.12
CA THR A 384 10.59 7.83 -28.61
C THR A 384 9.53 8.09 -27.54
N ILE A 385 9.52 7.25 -26.49
CA ILE A 385 8.61 7.37 -25.35
C ILE A 385 9.17 8.43 -24.41
N TRP A 386 8.61 9.64 -24.46
CA TRP A 386 8.91 10.73 -23.53
C TRP A 386 7.79 10.93 -22.51
N GLY A 387 8.14 10.93 -21.22
CA GLY A 387 7.23 11.16 -20.10
C GLY A 387 6.84 9.89 -19.34
N SER A 388 6.71 10.01 -18.01
CA SER A 388 6.38 8.89 -17.10
C SER A 388 4.90 8.47 -17.14
N PHE A 389 4.04 9.27 -17.80
CA PHE A 389 2.58 9.20 -17.73
C PHE A 389 1.88 8.99 -19.08
N SER A 390 2.62 8.82 -20.19
CA SER A 390 1.98 8.56 -21.48
C SER A 390 1.42 7.13 -21.48
N SER A 391 0.11 6.99 -21.35
CA SER A 391 -0.61 5.71 -21.43
C SER A 391 -0.67 5.13 -22.85
N LYS A 392 -0.18 5.88 -23.85
CA LYS A 392 -0.19 5.49 -25.26
C LYS A 392 1.14 5.81 -25.91
N MET A 393 1.56 4.93 -26.81
CA MET A 393 2.69 5.17 -27.69
C MET A 393 2.20 6.01 -28.87
N GLU A 394 2.69 7.24 -29.02
CA GLU A 394 2.21 8.15 -30.07
C GLU A 394 2.68 7.70 -31.46
N GLU A 395 1.73 7.35 -32.33
CA GLU A 395 1.94 6.91 -33.73
C GLU A 395 2.89 7.83 -34.51
N LYS A 396 2.79 9.15 -34.31
CA LYS A 396 3.60 10.16 -34.99
C LYS A 396 5.12 9.98 -34.78
N ARG A 397 5.54 9.37 -33.67
CA ARG A 397 6.96 9.28 -33.28
C ARG A 397 7.67 8.04 -33.84
N PHE A 398 6.95 7.08 -34.41
CA PHE A 398 7.56 5.94 -35.11
C PHE A 398 8.22 6.37 -36.42
N HIS A 399 7.59 7.31 -37.14
CA HIS A 399 8.15 7.89 -38.36
C HIS A 399 9.50 8.59 -38.12
N GLU A 400 9.68 9.21 -36.95
CA GLU A 400 10.93 9.89 -36.55
C GLU A 400 12.08 8.90 -36.30
N THR A 401 11.77 7.63 -36.02
CA THR A 401 12.78 6.58 -35.81
C THR A 401 13.17 5.80 -37.06
N GLY A 402 12.51 6.01 -38.20
CA GLY A 402 12.75 5.23 -39.42
C GLY A 402 12.28 3.78 -39.32
N PHE A 403 11.38 3.46 -38.39
CA PHE A 403 10.70 2.17 -38.35
C PHE A 403 9.40 2.26 -39.16
N ASP A 404 9.15 1.24 -39.99
CA ASP A 404 7.90 1.12 -40.72
C ASP A 404 6.78 0.61 -39.79
N ILE A 405 5.72 1.41 -39.64
CA ILE A 405 4.53 1.04 -38.87
C ILE A 405 3.81 -0.17 -39.51
N GLY A 406 4.01 -0.40 -40.81
CA GLY A 406 3.55 -1.59 -41.52
C GLY A 406 4.33 -2.87 -41.18
N ASN A 407 5.42 -2.79 -40.41
CA ASN A 407 6.15 -3.97 -39.98
C ASN A 407 5.30 -4.80 -38.99
N VAL A 408 5.01 -6.04 -39.37
CA VAL A 408 4.17 -6.98 -38.61
C VAL A 408 4.69 -7.22 -37.19
N GLU A 409 6.01 -7.27 -36.99
CA GLU A 409 6.61 -7.50 -35.67
C GLU A 409 6.45 -6.29 -34.76
N ILE A 410 6.52 -5.07 -35.31
CA ILE A 410 6.29 -3.83 -34.56
C ILE A 410 4.81 -3.69 -34.22
N ALA A 411 3.91 -4.00 -35.15
CA ALA A 411 2.48 -4.01 -34.89
C ALA A 411 2.11 -5.04 -33.79
N ARG A 412 2.72 -6.24 -33.83
CA ARG A 412 2.55 -7.27 -32.79
C ARG A 412 3.07 -6.81 -31.43
N LEU A 413 4.26 -6.21 -31.39
CA LEU A 413 4.83 -5.60 -30.19
C LEU A 413 3.87 -4.56 -29.59
N ASN A 414 3.38 -3.63 -30.41
CA ASN A 414 2.48 -2.57 -29.96
C ASN A 414 1.18 -3.14 -29.36
N MET A 415 0.55 -4.09 -30.07
CA MET A 415 -0.67 -4.77 -29.60
C MET A 415 -0.46 -5.44 -28.23
N LEU A 416 0.67 -6.11 -28.02
CA LEU A 416 0.97 -6.78 -26.75
C LEU A 416 1.33 -5.78 -25.64
N VAL A 417 2.05 -4.71 -25.97
CA VAL A 417 2.40 -3.64 -25.02
C VAL A 417 1.14 -2.97 -24.49
N GLU A 418 0.20 -2.61 -25.36
CA GLU A 418 -1.06 -1.98 -24.96
C GLU A 418 -1.86 -2.84 -23.98
N GLN A 419 -1.88 -4.16 -24.20
CA GLN A 419 -2.53 -5.08 -23.27
C GLN A 419 -1.75 -5.23 -21.96
N LEU A 420 -0.41 -5.30 -22.00
CA LEU A 420 0.42 -5.54 -20.82
C LEU A 420 0.45 -4.35 -19.85
N LEU A 421 0.23 -3.12 -20.33
CA LEU A 421 0.29 -1.90 -19.50
C LEU A 421 -0.72 -1.86 -18.36
N THR A 422 -1.82 -2.61 -18.46
CA THR A 422 -2.83 -2.71 -17.39
C THR A 422 -2.52 -3.80 -16.37
N PHE A 423 -1.50 -4.63 -16.60
CA PHE A 423 -1.22 -5.78 -15.74
C PHE A 423 -0.24 -5.44 -14.61
N PRO A 424 -0.44 -6.04 -13.42
CA PRO A 424 0.55 -6.00 -12.36
C PRO A 424 1.77 -6.83 -12.77
N ARG A 425 2.95 -6.40 -12.33
CA ARG A 425 4.23 -7.08 -12.55
C ARG A 425 4.69 -7.81 -11.29
N HIS A 426 4.68 -7.12 -10.16
CA HIS A 426 5.06 -7.68 -8.85
C HIS A 426 4.58 -6.75 -7.72
N LEU A 427 4.52 -7.30 -6.51
CA LEU A 427 4.37 -6.52 -5.29
C LEU A 427 5.72 -5.94 -4.88
N SER A 428 5.73 -4.66 -4.54
CA SER A 428 6.80 -3.98 -3.81
C SER A 428 6.29 -3.57 -2.44
N GLN A 429 7.19 -3.18 -1.56
CA GLN A 429 6.83 -2.59 -0.26
C GLN A 429 6.48 -1.12 -0.46
N HIS A 430 5.44 -0.65 0.22
CA HIS A 430 5.13 0.76 0.30
C HIS A 430 6.22 1.53 1.06
N VAL A 431 6.42 2.79 0.69
CA VAL A 431 7.54 3.61 1.18
C VAL A 431 7.37 4.10 2.61
N GLY A 432 6.24 3.85 3.29
CA GLY A 432 5.98 4.41 4.62
C GLY A 432 4.90 3.72 5.44
N GLY A 433 3.78 3.37 4.81
CA GLY A 433 2.57 2.92 5.50
C GLY A 433 2.68 1.56 6.18
N PHE A 434 2.57 1.57 7.51
CA PHE A 434 2.30 0.41 8.34
C PHE A 434 0.80 0.27 8.58
N VAL A 435 0.32 -0.96 8.47
CA VAL A 435 -0.98 -1.38 9.01
C VAL A 435 -0.70 -2.06 10.34
N LEU A 436 -1.42 -1.64 11.37
CA LEU A 436 -1.35 -2.19 12.72
C LEU A 436 -2.74 -2.69 13.14
N THR A 437 -2.79 -3.86 13.78
CA THR A 437 -4.01 -4.49 14.29
C THR A 437 -3.86 -4.88 15.75
N GLU A 438 -4.94 -4.89 16.53
CA GLU A 438 -4.94 -5.49 17.87
C GLU A 438 -4.83 -7.02 17.78
N ASP A 439 -5.62 -7.61 16.89
CA ASP A 439 -5.63 -9.05 16.61
C ASP A 439 -4.57 -9.44 15.58
N ARG A 440 -4.52 -10.75 15.28
CA ARG A 440 -3.64 -11.33 14.26
C ARG A 440 -3.93 -10.79 12.86
N LEU A 441 -2.97 -10.07 12.30
CA LEU A 441 -3.02 -9.52 10.95
C LEU A 441 -3.14 -10.62 9.88
N ASP A 442 -2.57 -11.81 10.13
CA ASP A 442 -2.64 -12.95 9.20
C ASP A 442 -4.00 -13.67 9.18
N GLU A 443 -4.94 -13.28 10.05
CA GLU A 443 -6.35 -13.68 9.96
C GLU A 443 -7.17 -12.76 9.03
N THR A 444 -6.58 -11.62 8.65
CA THR A 444 -7.21 -10.59 7.82
C THR A 444 -6.59 -10.55 6.41
N VAL A 445 -5.26 -10.61 6.31
CA VAL A 445 -4.53 -10.51 5.04
C VAL A 445 -3.27 -11.37 5.03
N PRO A 446 -2.91 -12.03 3.91
CA PRO A 446 -1.65 -12.75 3.81
C PRO A 446 -0.43 -11.85 4.07
N ILE A 447 0.50 -12.36 4.88
CA ILE A 447 1.74 -11.67 5.23
C ILE A 447 2.91 -12.30 4.49
N HIS A 448 3.70 -11.46 3.81
CA HIS A 448 4.92 -11.84 3.10
C HIS A 448 6.16 -11.41 3.84
N ASN A 449 7.23 -12.20 3.71
CA ASN A 449 8.57 -11.76 4.08
C ASN A 449 9.10 -10.83 2.99
N ALA A 450 9.62 -9.67 3.39
CA ALA A 450 10.37 -8.81 2.49
C ALA A 450 11.74 -9.44 2.15
N ALA A 451 12.39 -8.91 1.11
CA ALA A 451 13.77 -9.28 0.76
C ALA A 451 14.79 -8.86 1.84
N MET A 452 14.47 -7.82 2.62
CA MET A 452 15.25 -7.43 3.79
C MET A 452 14.87 -8.31 4.98
N ASP A 453 15.88 -8.74 5.74
CA ASP A 453 15.66 -9.53 6.95
C ASP A 453 14.78 -8.78 7.95
N GLN A 454 13.98 -9.55 8.69
CA GLN A 454 13.10 -9.03 9.77
C GLN A 454 12.10 -7.97 9.34
N ARG A 455 11.58 -8.09 8.11
CA ARG A 455 10.58 -7.16 7.57
C ARG A 455 9.45 -7.91 6.89
N THR A 456 8.22 -7.49 7.16
CA THR A 456 7.00 -8.09 6.60
C THR A 456 6.17 -7.07 5.88
N PHE A 457 5.44 -7.52 4.87
CA PHE A 457 4.47 -6.68 4.18
C PHE A 457 3.22 -7.49 3.87
N ILE A 458 2.08 -6.81 3.80
CA ILE A 458 0.79 -7.41 3.44
C ILE A 458 0.57 -7.28 1.93
N GLU A 459 -0.32 -8.07 1.34
CA GLU A 459 -0.58 -7.99 -0.11
C GLU A 459 -1.34 -6.71 -0.52
N TRP A 460 -2.11 -6.13 0.40
CA TRP A 460 -2.94 -4.95 0.15
C TRP A 460 -2.13 -3.68 -0.05
N ASP A 461 -2.49 -2.93 -1.08
CA ASP A 461 -1.93 -1.62 -1.34
C ASP A 461 -2.74 -0.51 -0.64
N LYS A 462 -2.42 0.75 -0.96
CA LYS A 462 -3.10 1.89 -0.36
C LYS A 462 -4.61 1.87 -0.64
N ASP A 463 -5.02 1.55 -1.87
CA ASP A 463 -6.42 1.64 -2.26
C ASP A 463 -7.23 0.53 -1.56
N ASP A 464 -6.64 -0.65 -1.39
CA ASP A 464 -7.22 -1.75 -0.60
C ASP A 464 -7.39 -1.38 0.89
N ILE A 465 -6.36 -0.76 1.49
CA ILE A 465 -6.37 -0.31 2.89
C ILE A 465 -7.46 0.76 3.09
N ASP A 466 -7.55 1.73 2.18
CA ASP A 466 -8.54 2.79 2.21
C ASP A 466 -9.97 2.21 2.05
N ALA A 467 -10.17 1.23 1.16
CA ALA A 467 -11.45 0.55 0.94
C ALA A 467 -11.93 -0.23 2.18
N LEU A 468 -11.00 -0.81 2.94
CA LEU A 468 -11.25 -1.51 4.20
C LEU A 468 -11.24 -0.58 5.42
N GLN A 469 -11.06 0.73 5.21
CA GLN A 469 -11.01 1.75 6.26
C GLN A 469 -9.97 1.46 7.36
N LEU A 470 -8.86 0.83 6.98
CA LEU A 470 -7.77 0.52 7.88
C LEU A 470 -6.98 1.80 8.17
N MET A 471 -6.63 2.02 9.43
CA MET A 471 -5.73 3.11 9.79
C MET A 471 -4.29 2.71 9.48
N LYS A 472 -3.54 3.64 8.92
CA LYS A 472 -2.12 3.46 8.61
C LYS A 472 -1.26 4.44 9.40
N VAL A 473 -0.05 4.00 9.73
CA VAL A 473 1.00 4.85 10.30
C VAL A 473 2.11 5.00 9.28
N ASP A 474 2.27 6.20 8.73
CA ASP A 474 3.25 6.47 7.69
C ASP A 474 4.60 6.85 8.31
N VAL A 475 5.54 5.89 8.30
CA VAL A 475 6.93 6.08 8.72
C VAL A 475 7.74 6.45 7.48
N LEU A 476 7.90 7.73 7.20
CA LEU A 476 8.47 8.22 5.96
C LEU A 476 9.97 8.55 6.11
N ALA A 477 10.67 8.69 4.99
CA ALA A 477 12.11 8.93 4.96
C ALA A 477 12.39 10.24 4.24
N LEU A 478 13.05 11.19 4.91
CA LEU A 478 13.46 12.45 4.32
C LEU A 478 14.98 12.63 4.43
N GLY A 479 15.66 12.60 3.29
CA GLY A 479 17.12 12.76 3.23
C GLY A 479 17.61 14.10 3.78
N MET A 480 16.79 15.14 3.71
CA MET A 480 17.13 16.45 4.26
C MET A 480 17.25 16.44 5.78
N LEU A 481 16.46 15.62 6.50
CA LEU A 481 16.60 15.49 7.95
C LEU A 481 17.96 14.89 8.33
N THR A 482 18.43 13.90 7.56
CA THR A 482 19.79 13.36 7.72
C THR A 482 20.84 14.45 7.50
N CYS A 483 20.66 15.29 6.46
CA CYS A 483 21.57 16.39 6.17
C CYS A 483 21.63 17.40 7.33
N ILE A 484 20.46 17.81 7.84
CA ILE A 484 20.34 18.74 8.97
C ILE A 484 21.01 18.18 10.23
N ARG A 485 20.77 16.90 10.57
CA ARG A 485 21.45 16.26 11.70
C ARG A 485 22.97 16.32 11.54
N LYS A 486 23.51 15.92 10.39
CA LYS A 486 24.96 16.00 10.12
C LYS A 486 25.48 17.43 10.28
N ALA A 487 24.72 18.43 9.84
CA ALA A 487 25.08 19.83 10.02
C ALA A 487 25.09 20.25 11.51
N PHE A 488 24.10 19.83 12.31
CA PHE A 488 24.10 20.06 13.75
C PHE A 488 25.29 19.38 14.44
N ASP A 489 25.62 18.15 14.08
CA ASP A 489 26.78 17.43 14.63
C ASP A 489 28.09 18.18 14.35
N LEU A 490 28.23 18.75 13.14
CA LEU A 490 29.39 19.57 12.78
C LEU A 490 29.44 20.89 13.56
N ILE A 491 28.30 21.56 13.73
CA ILE A 491 28.22 22.81 14.51
C ILE A 491 28.57 22.53 15.98
N ASP A 492 28.06 21.44 16.55
CA ASP A 492 28.39 21.06 17.93
C ASP A 492 29.89 20.76 18.07
N THR A 493 30.44 19.97 17.14
CA THR A 493 31.86 19.58 17.14
C THR A 493 32.82 20.78 16.99
N HIS A 494 32.50 21.74 16.12
CA HIS A 494 33.43 22.81 15.75
C HIS A 494 33.13 24.16 16.41
N ILE A 495 31.89 24.40 16.85
CA ILE A 495 31.43 25.68 17.42
C ILE A 495 30.96 25.50 18.87
N GLY A 496 30.72 24.26 19.33
CA GLY A 496 30.27 23.96 20.70
C GLY A 496 28.81 24.36 20.95
N LYS A 497 28.00 24.47 19.89
CA LYS A 497 26.57 24.81 19.98
C LYS A 497 25.72 23.63 19.53
N ARG A 498 24.82 23.19 20.39
CA ARG A 498 23.88 22.11 20.08
C ARG A 498 22.53 22.68 19.66
N TYR A 499 22.11 22.38 18.43
CA TYR A 499 20.80 22.74 17.91
C TYR A 499 19.88 21.52 17.81
N ALA A 500 18.58 21.77 17.90
CA ALA A 500 17.50 20.88 17.52
C ALA A 500 16.54 21.62 16.59
N LEU A 501 15.65 20.91 15.90
CA LEU A 501 14.72 21.53 14.93
C LEU A 501 13.89 22.68 15.52
N HIS A 502 13.49 22.57 16.80
CA HIS A 502 12.68 23.57 17.49
C HIS A 502 13.49 24.64 18.22
N THR A 503 14.83 24.57 18.22
CA THR A 503 15.69 25.54 18.91
C THR A 503 16.53 26.38 17.95
N ILE A 504 16.38 26.17 16.63
CA ILE A 504 17.02 27.03 15.64
C ILE A 504 16.43 28.44 15.76
N PRO A 505 17.26 29.50 15.77
CA PRO A 505 16.77 30.87 15.71
C PRO A 505 15.89 31.10 14.48
N GLU A 506 14.68 31.59 14.70
CA GLU A 506 13.76 31.94 13.62
C GLU A 506 14.19 33.24 12.91
N ASP A 507 13.65 33.44 11.71
CA ASP A 507 13.70 34.69 10.93
C ASP A 507 15.08 35.39 10.85
N GLN A 508 16.13 34.64 10.54
CA GLN A 508 17.48 35.18 10.39
C GLN A 508 17.63 36.02 9.10
N ALA A 509 18.07 37.27 9.24
CA ALA A 509 18.14 38.23 8.13
C ALA A 509 19.11 37.82 7.03
N ASP A 510 20.27 37.27 7.41
CA ASP A 510 21.31 36.77 6.50
C ASP A 510 20.81 35.61 5.63
N VAL A 511 20.01 34.69 6.18
CA VAL A 511 19.35 33.62 5.44
C VAL A 511 18.41 34.21 4.38
N TYR A 512 17.61 35.21 4.74
CA TYR A 512 16.73 35.87 3.75
C TYR A 512 17.48 36.68 2.71
N ASP A 513 18.61 37.29 3.06
CA ASP A 513 19.45 38.02 2.10
C ASP A 513 20.08 37.08 1.08
N MET A 514 20.59 35.92 1.52
CA MET A 514 21.03 34.83 0.64
C MET A 514 19.90 34.36 -0.29
N LEU A 515 18.69 34.14 0.25
CA LEU A 515 17.54 33.77 -0.57
C LEU A 515 17.16 34.88 -1.55
N CYS A 516 17.26 36.16 -1.19
CA CYS A 516 16.98 37.29 -2.09
C CYS A 516 17.92 37.38 -3.29
N THR A 517 19.13 36.83 -3.22
CA THR A 517 20.04 36.76 -4.38
C THR A 517 19.81 35.52 -5.24
N GLY A 518 18.92 34.61 -4.80
CA GLY A 518 18.64 33.34 -5.46
C GLY A 518 19.64 32.24 -5.10
N ASP A 519 20.55 32.48 -4.16
CA ASP A 519 21.51 31.49 -3.69
C ASP A 519 20.82 30.46 -2.78
N SER A 520 20.24 29.45 -3.39
CA SER A 520 19.37 28.47 -2.73
C SER A 520 19.68 27.03 -3.15
N ILE A 521 20.83 26.80 -3.79
CA ILE A 521 21.29 25.47 -4.12
C ILE A 521 21.53 24.69 -2.82
N GLY A 522 20.85 23.54 -2.66
CA GLY A 522 20.89 22.75 -1.43
C GLY A 522 19.93 23.22 -0.34
N VAL A 523 19.12 24.26 -0.57
CA VAL A 523 18.05 24.68 0.35
C VAL A 523 16.74 23.98 -0.02
N PHE A 524 16.28 23.13 0.89
CA PHE A 524 15.11 22.26 0.67
C PHE A 524 13.88 23.04 0.21
N GLN A 525 13.19 22.47 -0.80
CA GLN A 525 11.97 23.02 -1.41
C GLN A 525 12.10 24.37 -2.14
N VAL A 526 13.25 25.04 -2.20
CA VAL A 526 13.42 26.31 -2.94
C VAL A 526 14.57 26.31 -3.96
N GLU A 527 15.11 25.13 -4.27
CA GLU A 527 16.29 24.93 -5.13
C GLU A 527 15.98 24.70 -6.62
N SER A 528 14.71 24.53 -7.02
CA SER A 528 14.41 24.29 -8.44
C SER A 528 14.68 25.53 -9.28
N ARG A 529 14.98 25.38 -10.58
CA ARG A 529 15.24 26.52 -11.49
C ARG A 529 14.13 27.58 -11.44
N ALA A 530 12.87 27.15 -11.36
CA ALA A 530 11.74 28.08 -11.28
C ALA A 530 11.70 28.85 -9.95
N GLN A 531 12.04 28.19 -8.84
CA GLN A 531 12.10 28.79 -7.51
C GLN A 531 13.29 29.75 -7.39
N ILE A 532 14.50 29.31 -7.78
CA ILE A 532 15.71 30.13 -7.84
C ILE A 532 15.44 31.42 -8.62
N ASN A 533 14.85 31.33 -9.81
CA ASN A 533 14.57 32.51 -10.64
C ASN A 533 13.48 33.43 -10.05
N MET A 534 12.58 32.88 -9.23
CA MET A 534 11.52 33.65 -8.59
C MET A 534 12.02 34.39 -7.34
N LEU A 535 12.97 33.81 -6.60
CA LEU A 535 13.45 34.33 -5.32
C LEU A 535 13.91 35.81 -5.37
N PRO A 536 14.75 36.25 -6.34
CA PRO A 536 15.16 37.67 -6.45
C PRO A 536 14.02 38.65 -6.73
N ARG A 537 12.92 38.16 -7.31
CA ARG A 537 11.71 38.95 -7.58
C ARG A 537 10.79 38.98 -6.37
N LEU A 538 10.68 37.85 -5.67
CA LEU A 538 9.90 37.68 -4.45
C LEU A 538 10.50 38.44 -3.27
N ARG A 539 11.83 38.47 -3.15
CA ARG A 539 12.59 39.02 -2.01
C ARG A 539 11.97 38.65 -0.66
N PRO A 540 11.97 37.36 -0.28
CA PRO A 540 11.33 36.90 0.95
C PRO A 540 11.99 37.54 2.18
N ARG A 541 11.17 37.89 3.19
CA ARG A 541 11.63 38.47 4.47
C ARG A 541 11.04 37.81 5.71
N LYS A 542 10.21 36.78 5.51
CA LYS A 542 9.59 35.97 6.55
C LYS A 542 9.26 34.60 5.98
N LEU A 543 9.13 33.59 6.85
CA LEU A 543 8.84 32.21 6.44
C LEU A 543 7.59 32.09 5.56
N TYR A 544 6.56 32.88 5.84
CA TYR A 544 5.32 32.87 5.06
C TYR A 544 5.52 33.20 3.57
N ASP A 545 6.52 34.03 3.23
CA ASP A 545 6.81 34.34 1.82
C ASP A 545 7.29 33.08 1.07
N LEU A 546 8.05 32.22 1.75
CA LEU A 546 8.53 30.94 1.20
C LEU A 546 7.39 29.93 1.10
N ALA A 547 6.50 29.87 2.10
CA ALA A 547 5.30 29.03 2.05
C ALA A 547 4.45 29.37 0.81
N VAL A 548 4.26 30.66 0.53
CA VAL A 548 3.55 31.11 -0.68
C VAL A 548 4.31 30.73 -1.96
N GLN A 549 5.63 30.89 -2.00
CA GLN A 549 6.42 30.48 -3.16
C GLN A 549 6.24 29.00 -3.49
N VAL A 550 6.38 28.13 -2.48
CA VAL A 550 6.22 26.68 -2.62
C VAL A 550 4.79 26.32 -3.05
N ALA A 551 3.78 27.09 -2.63
CA ALA A 551 2.39 26.90 -3.04
C ALA A 551 2.14 27.31 -4.50
N ILE A 552 2.69 28.45 -4.96
CA ILE A 552 2.38 28.99 -6.30
C ILE A 552 3.28 28.45 -7.41
N VAL A 553 4.48 27.94 -7.11
CA VAL A 553 5.35 27.30 -8.10
C VAL A 553 4.90 25.85 -8.29
N ARG A 554 3.67 25.70 -8.80
CA ARG A 554 3.01 24.42 -9.09
C ARG A 554 2.24 24.54 -10.42
N PRO A 555 2.03 23.43 -11.16
CA PRO A 555 1.39 23.47 -12.49
C PRO A 555 0.06 24.23 -12.53
N GLY A 556 -0.84 23.98 -11.57
CA GLY A 556 -2.16 24.62 -11.52
C GLY A 556 -2.08 26.15 -11.39
N PRO A 557 -1.46 26.72 -10.33
CA PRO A 557 -1.30 28.17 -10.20
C PRO A 557 -0.51 28.84 -11.32
N ILE A 558 0.46 28.14 -11.91
CA ILE A 558 1.20 28.63 -13.09
C ILE A 558 0.28 28.74 -14.31
N GLN A 559 -0.52 27.71 -14.58
CA GLN A 559 -1.52 27.71 -15.65
C GLN A 559 -2.63 28.75 -15.41
N GLY A 560 -3.03 28.93 -14.14
CA GLY A 560 -3.96 29.97 -13.70
C GLY A 560 -3.37 31.39 -13.71
N GLY A 561 -2.11 31.57 -14.11
CA GLY A 561 -1.47 32.87 -14.24
C GLY A 561 -1.26 33.62 -12.93
N MET A 562 -1.25 32.95 -11.77
CA MET A 562 -1.25 33.59 -10.44
C MET A 562 0.12 34.16 -10.03
N VAL A 563 1.22 33.62 -10.58
CA VAL A 563 2.60 33.95 -10.17
C VAL A 563 2.94 35.42 -10.47
N HIS A 564 2.63 35.89 -11.69
CA HIS A 564 2.98 37.26 -12.11
C HIS A 564 2.21 38.34 -11.32
N PRO A 565 0.87 38.25 -11.15
CA PRO A 565 0.10 39.16 -10.31
C PRO A 565 0.60 39.22 -8.87
N TYR A 566 0.92 38.06 -8.27
CA TYR A 566 1.42 38.01 -6.90
C TYR A 566 2.75 38.75 -6.76
N LEU A 567 3.72 38.47 -7.65
CA LEU A 567 5.02 39.15 -7.64
C LEU A 567 4.89 40.66 -7.91
N LYS A 568 3.96 41.06 -8.77
CA LYS A 568 3.67 42.48 -9.05
C LYS A 568 3.15 43.18 -7.78
N ARG A 569 2.14 42.61 -7.11
CA ARG A 569 1.60 43.16 -5.87
C ARG A 569 2.65 43.20 -4.75
N ARG A 570 3.49 42.16 -4.63
CA ARG A 570 4.59 42.16 -3.67
C ARG A 570 5.61 43.27 -3.95
N LYS A 571 5.90 43.55 -5.23
CA LYS A 571 6.74 44.69 -5.64
C LYS A 571 6.09 46.03 -5.27
N GLU A 572 4.81 46.21 -5.60
CA GLU A 572 4.05 47.42 -5.26
C GLU A 572 4.00 47.65 -3.75
N GLN A 573 3.85 46.58 -2.96
CA GLN A 573 3.86 46.64 -1.50
C GLN A 573 5.18 47.18 -0.96
N ARG A 574 6.31 46.65 -1.47
CA ARG A 574 7.65 47.12 -1.06
C ARG A 574 7.93 48.56 -1.45
N GLU A 575 7.31 49.03 -2.53
CA GLU A 575 7.45 50.41 -3.01
C GLU A 575 6.41 51.35 -2.37
N GLY A 576 5.56 50.86 -1.46
CA GLY A 576 4.51 51.65 -0.81
C GLY A 576 3.34 52.03 -1.73
N ARG A 577 3.17 51.33 -2.86
CA ARG A 577 2.18 51.61 -3.91
C ARG A 577 1.02 50.62 -3.96
N LEU A 578 0.98 49.68 -3.01
CA LEU A 578 -0.07 48.65 -3.00
C LEU A 578 -1.39 49.25 -2.52
N LYS A 579 -2.42 49.13 -3.35
CA LYS A 579 -3.82 49.31 -2.97
C LYS A 579 -4.49 47.95 -3.11
N ILE A 580 -4.86 47.32 -1.99
CA ILE A 580 -5.62 46.08 -2.01
C ILE A 580 -7.10 46.46 -2.09
N ASP A 581 -7.79 45.89 -3.06
CA ASP A 581 -9.24 46.00 -3.19
C ASP A 581 -9.82 44.64 -2.83
N TYR A 582 -10.49 44.55 -1.69
CA TYR A 582 -11.15 43.33 -1.24
C TYR A 582 -12.52 43.25 -1.91
N PRO A 583 -12.82 42.18 -2.68
CA PRO A 583 -14.13 42.03 -3.27
C PRO A 583 -15.19 41.94 -2.16
N LYS A 584 -16.25 42.74 -2.27
CA LYS A 584 -17.35 42.77 -1.29
C LYS A 584 -18.38 41.69 -1.63
N PRO A 585 -18.98 41.03 -0.63
CA PRO A 585 -20.12 40.14 -0.87
C PRO A 585 -21.22 40.88 -1.63
N THR A 586 -21.80 40.24 -2.66
CA THR A 586 -22.89 40.81 -3.47
C THR A 586 -24.26 40.72 -2.81
N SER A 587 -24.38 40.02 -1.67
CA SER A 587 -25.62 39.85 -0.91
C SER A 587 -25.59 40.67 0.39
N ASP A 588 -26.73 41.22 0.79
CA ASP A 588 -26.94 41.98 2.04
C ASP A 588 -26.70 41.18 3.35
N GLN A 589 -26.21 39.93 3.26
CA GLN A 589 -26.01 39.01 4.39
C GLN A 589 -24.53 38.86 4.83
N GLY A 590 -23.58 39.60 4.26
CA GLY A 590 -22.17 39.58 4.66
C GLY A 590 -21.65 40.97 4.99
N SER A 591 -20.74 41.07 5.97
CA SER A 591 -20.06 42.34 6.28
C SER A 591 -19.28 42.81 5.05
N ALA A 592 -19.37 44.10 4.71
CA ALA A 592 -18.61 44.67 3.59
C ALA A 592 -17.08 44.53 3.75
N ASN A 593 -16.63 44.25 4.98
CA ASN A 593 -15.23 44.07 5.36
C ASN A 593 -14.93 42.62 5.75
N GLU A 594 -15.84 41.66 5.54
CA GLU A 594 -15.69 40.27 5.97
C GLU A 594 -14.38 39.64 5.48
N LEU A 595 -14.02 39.87 4.22
CA LEU A 595 -12.76 39.41 3.63
C LEU A 595 -11.52 40.16 4.14
N GLU A 596 -11.67 41.37 4.66
CA GLU A 596 -10.59 42.16 5.27
C GLU A 596 -10.38 41.79 6.75
N GLU A 597 -11.43 41.35 7.44
CA GLU A 597 -11.37 40.90 8.84
C GLU A 597 -10.90 39.44 8.98
N VAL A 598 -11.14 38.62 7.95
CA VAL A 598 -10.77 37.19 7.93
C VAL A 598 -9.33 36.94 7.41
N LEU A 599 -8.74 37.86 6.62
CA LEU A 599 -7.41 37.74 5.99
C LEU A 599 -6.37 38.66 6.64
#